data_AF-A0A834AXB0-F1
#
_entry.id   AF-A0A834AXB0-F1
#
_cell.length_a   1.000
_cell.length_b   1.000
_cell.length_c   1.000
_cell.angle_alpha   90.00
_cell.angle_beta   90.00
_cell.angle_gamma   90.00
#
_symmetry.space_group_name_H-M   'P 1'
#
loop_
_entity.id
_entity.type
_entity.pdbx_description
1 polymer ?
#
loop_
_entity_poly.entity_id
_entity_poly.type
_entity_poly.pdbx_seq_one_letter_code
_entity_poly.pdbx_strand_id
1 'polypeptide(L)'
;MTLFFSGLILAVLLPFQYVPWLHAVYAVLGAGVFTLFLAFDTQLLMGNRRHSLSPEEYIFGALSIYLDIIYIFTFLLQLFGTNRE
;
A
#
# COMPACT_ATOMS: atom_id res chain seq x y z
N MET A 1 1.26 -25.25 -11.22
CA MET A 1 1.13 -23.91 -11.85
C MET A 1 1.80 -22.82 -11.04
N THR A 2 1.51 -22.69 -9.74
CA THR A 2 2.14 -21.70 -8.85
C THR A 2 3.67 -21.76 -8.83
N LEU A 3 4.27 -22.96 -8.70
CA LEU A 3 5.73 -23.15 -8.72
C LEU A 3 6.40 -22.75 -10.04
N PHE A 4 5.67 -22.88 -11.15
CA PHE A 4 6.17 -22.53 -12.47
C PHE A 4 6.21 -21.00 -12.65
N PHE A 5 5.14 -20.31 -12.25
CA PHE A 5 5.11 -18.85 -12.28
C PHE A 5 6.09 -18.22 -11.30
N SER A 6 6.19 -18.75 -10.07
CA SER A 6 7.17 -18.25 -9.10
C SER A 6 8.61 -18.48 -9.56
N GLY A 7 8.89 -19.61 -10.22
CA GLY A 7 10.21 -19.90 -10.81
C GLY A 7 10.56 -18.97 -11.97
N LEU A 8 9.61 -18.66 -12.85
CA LEU A 8 9.78 -17.70 -13.93
C LEU A 8 10.08 -16.29 -13.40
N ILE A 9 9.34 -15.86 -12.37
CA ILE A 9 9.54 -14.55 -11.72
C ILE A 9 10.93 -14.48 -11.07
N LEU A 10 11.34 -15.52 -10.34
CA LEU A 10 12.68 -15.58 -9.73
C LEU A 10 13.80 -15.57 -10.78
N ALA A 11 13.66 -16.32 -11.87
CA ALA A 11 14.66 -16.37 -12.94
C ALA A 11 14.83 -15.02 -13.67
N VAL A 12 13.75 -14.24 -13.76
CA VAL A 12 13.79 -12.87 -14.29
C VAL A 12 14.40 -11.92 -13.27
N LEU A 13 14.05 -12.01 -11.99
CA LEU A 13 14.49 -11.04 -10.96
C LEU A 13 15.93 -11.24 -10.47
N LEU A 14 16.40 -12.48 -10.33
CA LEU A 14 17.73 -12.82 -9.81
C LEU A 14 18.93 -12.17 -10.56
N PRO A 15 18.93 -12.05 -11.90
CA PRO A 15 20.03 -11.39 -12.61
C PRO A 15 20.04 -9.86 -12.43
N PHE A 16 18.92 -9.25 -12.03
CA PHE A 16 18.83 -7.82 -11.77
C PHE A 16 19.13 -7.53 -10.30
N GLN A 17 20.42 -7.52 -9.93
CA GLN A 17 20.89 -6.91 -8.67
C GLN A 17 20.29 -5.49 -8.52
N TYR A 18 19.98 -5.11 -7.27
CA TYR A 18 19.33 -3.87 -6.82
C TYR A 18 19.16 -2.79 -7.91
N VAL A 19 17.96 -2.69 -8.49
CA VAL A 19 17.65 -1.76 -9.58
C VAL A 19 16.91 -0.55 -9.01
N PRO A 20 17.55 0.63 -8.90
CA PRO A 20 16.94 1.77 -8.21
C PRO A 20 15.64 2.25 -8.84
N TRP A 21 15.52 2.20 -10.17
CA TRP A 21 14.29 2.60 -10.85
C TRP A 21 13.12 1.63 -10.59
N LEU A 22 13.40 0.34 -10.38
CA LEU A 22 12.37 -0.65 -10.06
C LEU A 22 11.82 -0.43 -8.66
N HIS A 23 12.68 -0.07 -7.70
CA HIS A 23 12.26 0.35 -6.36
C HIS A 23 11.39 1.61 -6.40
N ALA A 24 11.75 2.61 -7.21
CA ALA A 24 10.94 3.80 -7.39
C ALA A 24 9.55 3.49 -7.98
N VAL A 25 9.49 2.64 -9.02
CA VAL A 25 8.22 2.21 -9.63
C VAL A 25 7.35 1.46 -8.62
N TYR A 26 7.95 0.54 -7.86
CA TYR A 26 7.24 -0.20 -6.81
C TYR A 26 6.66 0.74 -5.75
N ALA A 27 7.43 1.73 -5.31
CA ALA A 27 6.98 2.67 -4.29
C ALA A 27 5.88 3.61 -4.81
N VAL A 28 5.95 4.09 -6.07
CA VAL A 28 4.88 4.90 -6.68
C VAL A 28 3.59 4.09 -6.81
N LEU A 29 3.66 2.85 -7.29
CA LEU A 29 2.49 1.98 -7.41
C LEU A 29 1.88 1.68 -6.04
N GLY A 30 2.72 1.35 -5.04
CA GLY A 30 2.28 1.12 -3.66
C GLY A 30 1.58 2.34 -3.07
N ALA A 31 2.20 3.52 -3.15
CA ALA A 31 1.59 4.77 -2.68
C ALA A 31 0.24 5.04 -3.37
N GLY A 32 0.16 4.85 -4.69
CA GLY A 32 -1.08 5.05 -5.46
C GLY A 32 -2.20 4.11 -5.03
N VAL A 33 -1.90 2.81 -4.86
CA VAL A 33 -2.88 1.80 -4.43
C VAL A 33 -3.41 2.10 -3.03
N PHE A 34 -2.53 2.39 -2.06
CA PHE A 34 -2.98 2.70 -0.70
C PHE A 34 -3.71 4.04 -0.61
N THR A 35 -3.41 5.00 -1.49
CA THR A 35 -4.20 6.24 -1.59
C THR A 35 -5.63 5.96 -2.07
N LEU A 36 -5.81 5.01 -3.00
CA LEU A 36 -7.14 4.57 -3.43
C LEU A 36 -7.89 3.82 -2.32
N PHE A 37 -7.20 2.97 -1.56
CA PHE A 37 -7.80 2.32 -0.37
C PHE A 37 -8.23 3.33 0.68
N LEU A 38 -7.39 4.32 0.98
CA LEU A 38 -7.74 5.39 1.91
C LEU A 38 -9.00 6.16 1.45
N ALA A 39 -9.09 6.48 0.16
CA ALA A 39 -10.27 7.13 -0.40
C ALA A 39 -11.54 6.27 -0.27
N PHE A 40 -11.41 4.96 -0.49
CA PHE A 40 -12.51 4.01 -0.34
C PHE A 40 -12.95 3.85 1.12
N ASP A 41 -12.01 3.64 2.04
CA ASP A 41 -12.29 3.41 3.45
C ASP A 41 -12.88 4.66 4.12
N THR A 42 -12.36 5.85 3.78
CA THR A 42 -12.93 7.12 4.24
C THR A 42 -14.36 7.32 3.71
N GLN A 43 -14.62 6.96 2.45
CA GLN A 43 -15.96 7.04 1.87
C GLN A 43 -16.93 6.05 2.53
N LEU A 44 -16.46 4.85 2.89
CA LEU A 44 -17.26 3.86 3.61
C LEU A 44 -17.65 4.37 5.01
N LEU A 45 -16.71 4.95 5.75
CA LEU A 45 -16.93 5.54 7.07
C LEU A 45 -17.83 6.79 7.03
N MET A 46 -17.63 7.69 6.05
CA MET A 46 -18.41 8.93 5.93
C MET A 46 -19.78 8.73 5.27
N GLY A 47 -19.89 7.79 4.34
CA GLY A 47 -21.07 7.57 3.50
C GLY A 47 -22.19 6.82 4.22
N ASN A 48 -21.87 5.97 5.20
CA ASN A 48 -22.83 5.08 5.84
C ASN A 48 -23.62 5.72 7.00
N ARG A 49 -23.89 7.03 6.96
CA ARG A 49 -24.55 7.79 8.06
C ARG A 49 -26.02 7.45 8.31
N ARG A 50 -26.60 6.49 7.58
CA ARG A 50 -28.03 6.12 7.70
C ARG A 50 -28.29 5.05 8.77
N HIS A 51 -27.28 4.28 9.17
CA HIS A 51 -27.35 3.33 10.28
C HIS A 51 -26.18 3.63 11.22
N SER A 52 -26.44 3.70 12.53
CA SER A 52 -25.38 3.86 13.52
C SER A 52 -24.41 2.70 13.40
N LEU A 53 -23.20 2.96 12.86
CA LEU A 53 -22.11 1.99 12.84
C LEU A 53 -21.93 1.42 14.25
N SER A 54 -21.74 0.11 14.36
CA SER A 54 -21.44 -0.45 15.67
C SER A 54 -20.09 0.10 16.16
N PRO A 55 -19.87 0.19 17.48
CA PRO A 55 -18.58 0.61 18.02
C PRO A 55 -17.41 -0.21 17.46
N GLU A 56 -17.61 -1.50 17.21
CA GLU A 56 -16.62 -2.40 16.64
C GLU A 56 -16.28 -2.05 15.18
N GLU A 57 -17.29 -1.74 14.36
CA GLU A 57 -17.09 -1.31 12.98
C GLU A 57 -16.34 0.02 12.89
N TYR A 58 -16.61 0.93 13.82
CA TYR A 58 -15.90 2.21 13.92
C TYR A 58 -14.42 2.01 14.27
N ILE A 59 -14.12 1.15 15.25
CA ILE A 59 -12.73 0.81 15.62
C ILE A 59 -12.01 0.17 14.44
N PHE A 60 -12.66 -0.77 13.75
CA PHE A 60 -12.08 -1.43 12.58
C PHE A 60 -11.79 -0.44 11.46
N GLY A 61 -12.75 0.43 11.12
CA GLY A 61 -12.55 1.44 10.08
C GLY A 61 -11.44 2.43 10.43
N ALA A 62 -11.36 2.87 11.70
CA ALA A 62 -10.27 3.73 12.15
C ALA A 62 -8.90 3.04 12.05
N LEU A 63 -8.83 1.74 12.36
CA LEU A 63 -7.61 0.95 12.22
C LEU A 63 -7.19 0.80 10.76
N SER A 64 -8.12 0.53 9.84
CA SER A 64 -7.83 0.44 8.41
C SER A 64 -7.27 1.75 7.85
N ILE A 65 -7.91 2.89 8.16
CA ILE A 65 -7.39 4.22 7.79
C ILE A 65 -5.98 4.44 8.34
N TYR A 66 -5.73 4.06 9.60
CA TYR A 66 -4.40 4.19 10.19
C TYR A 66 -3.35 3.40 9.42
N LEU A 67 -3.65 2.14 9.08
CA LEU A 67 -2.74 1.29 8.31
C LEU A 67 -2.47 1.89 6.92
N ASP A 68 -3.49 2.36 6.23
CA ASP A 68 -3.32 3.00 4.91
C ASP A 68 -2.38 4.20 4.98
N ILE A 69 -2.53 5.07 5.98
CA ILE A 69 -1.65 6.23 6.19
C ILE A 69 -0.20 5.78 6.44
N ILE A 70 0.02 4.76 7.27
CA ILE A 70 1.37 4.22 7.55
C ILE A 70 2.02 3.65 6.29
N TYR A 71 1.26 2.93 5.47
CA TYR A 71 1.78 2.38 4.21
C TYR A 71 2.09 3.48 3.19
N ILE A 72 1.20 4.44 2.99
CA ILE A 72 1.46 5.62 2.13
C ILE A 72 2.73 6.32 2.58
N PHE A 73 2.87 6.61 3.88
CA PHE A 73 4.05 7.26 4.42
C PHE A 73 5.33 6.45 4.20
N THR A 74 5.26 5.13 4.37
CA THR A 74 6.39 4.23 4.11
C THR A 74 6.82 4.27 2.63
N PHE A 75 5.88 4.27 1.69
CA PHE A 75 6.20 4.40 0.28
C PHE A 75 6.75 5.78 -0.08
N LEU A 76 6.24 6.85 0.54
CA LEU A 76 6.80 8.20 0.36
C LEU A 76 8.24 8.27 0.91
N LEU A 77 8.53 7.64 2.05
CA LEU A 77 9.90 7.54 2.58
C LEU A 77 10.82 6.75 1.65
N GLN A 78 10.35 5.70 0.99
CA GLN A 78 11.14 4.99 -0.01
C GLN A 78 11.48 5.86 -1.22
N LEU A 79 10.60 6.80 -1.59
CA LEU A 79 10.83 7.71 -2.72
C LEU A 79 11.71 8.91 -2.35
N PHE A 80 11.52 9.50 -1.17
CA PHE A 80 12.14 10.78 -0.80
C PHE A 80 13.17 10.68 0.33
N GLY A 81 13.18 9.59 1.08
CA GLY A 81 14.00 9.41 2.28
C GLY A 81 15.47 9.05 2.04
N THR A 82 15.83 8.71 0.80
CA THR A 82 17.20 8.34 0.41
C THR A 82 18.17 9.53 0.32
N ASN A 83 17.68 10.78 0.34
CA ASN A 83 18.52 11.99 0.24
C ASN A 83 19.21 12.40 1.55
N ARG A 84 19.73 11.44 2.33
CA ARG A 84 20.48 11.74 3.55
C ARG A 84 21.96 11.43 3.32
N GLU A 85 22.74 12.49 3.11
CA GLU A 85 24.13 12.49 3.58
C GLU A 85 24.16 12.44 5.11
#